data_AF-A0AAW5EG03-F1
#
_entry.id   AF-A0AAW5EG03-F1
#
_cell.length_a   1.000
_cell.length_b   1.000
_cell.length_c   1.000
_cell.angle_alpha   90.00
_cell.angle_beta   90.00
_cell.angle_gamma   90.00
#
_symmetry.space_group_name_H-M   'P 1'
#
loop_
_entity.id
_entity.type
_entity.pdbx_description
1 polymer ?
#
loop_
_entity_poly.entity_id
_entity_poly.type
_entity_poly.pdbx_seq_one_letter_code
_entity_poly.pdbx_strand_id
1 'polypeptide(L)'
;PKKGFEFSVVLEDNCRNIKHPIPYELHGSRDWIERYKEDKTIVINDDYKVDPDLASHFNVINVPNDKMDFGKPSKEVFSKVPKEYIIDSNYSDTLDCVEEIVNNPVYCILNLCRFYALIRDDLTLSKYDGGKWALENMNSN
;
A
#
# COMPACT_ATOMS: atom_id res chain seq x y z
N PRO A 1 -6.04 -9.31 12.59
CA PRO A 1 -5.07 -8.38 13.24
C PRO A 1 -5.79 -7.48 14.27
N LYS A 2 -5.10 -6.91 15.27
CA LYS A 2 -5.72 -5.99 16.26
C LYS A 2 -6.38 -4.77 15.63
N LYS A 3 -5.86 -4.29 14.49
CA LYS A 3 -6.44 -3.17 13.71
C LYS A 3 -7.67 -3.56 12.86
N GLY A 4 -8.05 -4.83 12.83
CA GLY A 4 -9.13 -5.33 11.98
C GLY A 4 -8.61 -5.82 10.62
N PHE A 5 -9.52 -5.87 9.65
CA PHE A 5 -9.21 -6.13 8.24
C PHE A 5 -9.42 -4.85 7.44
N GLU A 6 -8.72 -4.77 6.32
CA GLU A 6 -8.83 -3.69 5.35
C GLU A 6 -9.01 -4.30 3.97
N PHE A 7 -9.80 -3.65 3.12
CA PHE A 7 -9.98 -4.06 1.74
C PHE A 7 -10.30 -2.86 0.84
N SER A 8 -10.08 -3.04 -0.46
CA SER A 8 -10.49 -2.09 -1.49
C SER A 8 -11.23 -2.83 -2.59
N VAL A 9 -12.24 -2.18 -3.15
CA VAL A 9 -12.95 -2.63 -4.36
C VAL A 9 -12.52 -1.72 -5.49
N VAL A 10 -11.97 -2.31 -6.55
CA VAL A 10 -11.42 -1.59 -7.70
C VAL A 10 -11.97 -2.19 -8.98
N LEU A 11 -12.33 -1.36 -9.95
CA LEU A 11 -12.75 -1.83 -11.27
C LEU A 11 -11.60 -2.53 -12.00
N GLU A 12 -11.92 -3.62 -12.70
CA GLU A 12 -10.93 -4.40 -13.47
C GLU A 12 -10.14 -3.53 -14.46
N ASP A 13 -10.78 -2.52 -15.05
CA ASP A 13 -10.11 -1.58 -15.96
C ASP A 13 -8.98 -0.80 -15.25
N ASN A 14 -9.18 -0.37 -14.01
CA ASN A 14 -8.15 0.33 -13.22
C ASN A 14 -7.02 -0.62 -12.76
N CYS A 15 -7.29 -1.93 -12.66
CA CYS A 15 -6.26 -2.94 -12.41
C CYS A 15 -5.36 -3.19 -13.63
N ARG A 16 -5.90 -3.01 -14.84
CA ARG A 16 -5.20 -3.23 -16.12
C ARG A 16 -4.55 -1.96 -16.67
N ASN A 17 -5.28 -0.86 -16.64
CA ASN A 17 -4.91 0.45 -17.17
C ASN A 17 -4.58 1.38 -16.00
N ILE A 18 -3.48 1.09 -15.31
CA ILE A 18 -3.09 1.74 -14.07
C ILE A 18 -2.88 3.24 -14.30
N LYS A 19 -3.66 4.05 -13.56
CA LYS A 19 -3.47 5.50 -13.40
C LYS A 19 -3.09 5.75 -11.94
N HIS A 20 -2.18 6.68 -11.68
CA HIS A 20 -1.72 6.96 -10.32
C HIS A 20 -2.09 8.38 -9.90
N PRO A 21 -2.70 8.59 -8.71
CA PRO A 21 -3.17 7.57 -7.75
C PRO A 21 -4.32 6.69 -8.30
N ILE A 22 -4.44 5.45 -7.83
CA ILE A 22 -5.33 4.44 -8.46
C ILE A 22 -6.78 4.66 -8.03
N PRO A 23 -7.74 4.70 -8.97
CA PRO A 23 -9.13 4.88 -8.59
C PRO A 23 -9.74 3.65 -7.92
N TYR A 24 -10.62 3.86 -6.93
CA TYR A 24 -11.34 2.80 -6.22
C TYR A 24 -12.83 3.11 -6.07
N GLU A 25 -13.63 2.06 -5.91
CA GLU A 25 -15.09 2.15 -5.73
C GLU A 25 -15.47 2.20 -4.26
N LEU A 26 -14.78 1.41 -3.44
CA LEU A 26 -15.00 1.32 -2.00
C LEU A 26 -13.68 1.02 -1.30
N HIS A 27 -13.37 1.79 -0.27
CA HIS A 27 -12.33 1.45 0.69
C HIS A 27 -12.99 1.07 2.03
N GLY A 28 -12.62 -0.07 2.58
CA GLY A 28 -13.19 -0.61 3.80
C GLY A 28 -12.12 -0.85 4.84
N SER A 29 -12.19 -0.13 5.94
CA SER A 29 -11.39 -0.31 7.14
C SER A 29 -12.26 0.06 8.36
N ARG A 30 -11.78 -0.16 9.58
CA ARG A 30 -12.52 0.25 10.78
C ARG A 30 -12.85 1.74 10.76
N ASP A 31 -11.90 2.57 10.34
CA ASP A 31 -12.06 4.03 10.32
C ASP A 31 -12.98 4.48 9.18
N TRP A 32 -12.97 3.79 8.04
CA TRP A 32 -13.90 4.05 6.94
C TRP A 32 -15.34 3.65 7.28
N ILE A 33 -15.52 2.53 7.97
CA ILE A 33 -16.85 2.04 8.38
C ILE A 33 -17.56 3.07 9.28
N GLU A 34 -16.86 3.68 10.23
CA GLU A 34 -17.46 4.72 11.07
C GLU A 34 -17.85 5.95 10.25
N ARG A 35 -16.99 6.39 9.31
CA ARG A 35 -17.34 7.49 8.39
C ARG A 35 -18.58 7.20 7.55
N TYR A 36 -18.72 6.00 6.99
CA TYR A 36 -19.91 5.63 6.22
C TYR A 36 -21.20 5.56 7.05
N LYS A 37 -21.10 5.27 8.36
CA LYS A 37 -22.27 5.29 9.26
C LYS A 37 -22.75 6.71 9.51
N GLU A 38 -21.81 7.65 9.61
CA GLU A 38 -22.10 9.07 9.79
C GLU A 38 -22.65 9.70 8.50
N ASP A 39 -22.05 9.38 7.35
CA ASP A 39 -22.50 9.86 6.05
C ASP A 39 -22.30 8.81 4.94
N LYS A 40 -23.41 8.28 4.45
CA LYS A 40 -23.42 7.27 3.37
C LYS A 40 -23.13 7.88 2.00
N THR A 41 -23.27 9.20 1.84
CA THR A 41 -23.02 9.86 0.56
C THR A 41 -21.54 9.87 0.18
N ILE A 42 -20.65 9.62 1.14
CA ILE A 42 -19.20 9.44 0.92
C ILE A 42 -18.93 8.35 -0.13
N VAL A 43 -19.75 7.29 -0.20
CA VAL A 43 -19.58 6.21 -1.20
C VAL A 43 -19.78 6.71 -2.64
N ILE A 44 -20.62 7.72 -2.84
CA ILE A 44 -20.96 8.29 -4.16
C ILE A 44 -20.29 9.64 -4.40
N ASN A 45 -19.47 10.13 -3.46
CA ASN A 45 -18.71 11.36 -3.64
C ASN A 45 -17.39 11.06 -4.37
N ASP A 46 -17.10 11.86 -5.39
CA ASP A 46 -15.88 11.76 -6.19
C ASP A 46 -14.64 12.37 -5.51
N ASP A 47 -14.81 13.14 -4.43
CA ASP A 47 -13.71 13.77 -3.68
C ASP A 47 -12.72 12.75 -3.09
N TYR A 48 -13.15 11.50 -2.88
CA TYR A 48 -12.37 10.41 -2.30
C TYR A 48 -12.43 9.15 -3.16
N LYS A 49 -11.91 9.22 -4.38
CA LYS A 49 -11.96 8.09 -5.32
C LYS A 49 -10.61 7.60 -5.79
N VAL A 50 -9.51 8.13 -5.28
CA VAL A 50 -8.17 7.66 -5.64
C VAL A 50 -7.34 7.37 -4.40
N ASP A 51 -6.50 6.34 -4.47
CA ASP A 51 -5.67 5.87 -3.37
C ASP A 51 -4.25 5.60 -3.88
N PRO A 52 -3.23 6.34 -3.40
CA PRO A 52 -1.85 6.12 -3.81
C PRO A 52 -1.29 4.78 -3.28
N ASP A 53 -1.80 4.25 -2.17
CA ASP A 53 -1.30 3.00 -1.56
C ASP A 53 -1.63 1.76 -2.39
N LEU A 54 -2.66 1.84 -3.23
CA LEU A 54 -3.04 0.76 -4.13
C LEU A 54 -1.91 0.38 -5.11
N ALA A 55 -1.01 1.30 -5.46
CA ALA A 55 0.15 0.96 -6.30
C ALA A 55 1.06 -0.08 -5.62
N SER A 56 1.32 0.08 -4.32
CA SER A 56 2.06 -0.91 -3.53
C SER A 56 1.27 -2.21 -3.35
N HIS A 57 -0.04 -2.13 -3.11
CA HIS A 57 -0.90 -3.32 -2.98
C HIS A 57 -0.92 -4.15 -4.27
N PHE A 58 -1.07 -3.51 -5.43
CA PHE A 58 -1.06 -4.19 -6.73
C PHE A 58 0.31 -4.81 -7.01
N ASN A 59 1.39 -4.15 -6.62
CA ASN A 59 2.72 -4.71 -6.79
C ASN A 59 2.91 -6.00 -5.96
N VAL A 60 2.45 -6.01 -4.71
CA VAL A 60 2.47 -7.23 -3.87
C VAL A 60 1.58 -8.33 -4.46
N ILE A 61 0.43 -7.99 -5.03
CA ILE A 61 -0.50 -8.94 -5.69
C ILE A 61 0.11 -9.53 -6.98
N ASN A 62 0.93 -8.77 -7.70
CA ASN A 62 1.63 -9.20 -8.91
C ASN A 62 2.76 -10.21 -8.63
N VAL A 63 3.29 -10.25 -7.41
CA VAL A 63 4.15 -11.35 -6.95
C VAL A 63 3.25 -12.60 -6.82
N PRO A 64 3.69 -13.80 -7.25
CA PRO A 64 2.88 -15.01 -7.12
C PRO A 64 2.41 -15.17 -5.67
N ASN A 65 1.12 -14.91 -5.43
CA ASN A 65 0.51 -15.08 -4.13
C ASN A 65 -0.25 -16.40 -4.16
N ASP A 66 0.25 -17.36 -3.41
CA ASP A 66 -0.27 -18.73 -3.34
C ASP A 66 -1.64 -18.83 -2.65
N LYS A 67 -2.16 -17.69 -2.16
CA LYS A 67 -3.39 -17.57 -1.35
C LYS A 67 -4.46 -16.76 -2.07
N MET A 68 -4.75 -17.13 -3.31
CA MET A 68 -5.91 -16.61 -4.01
C MET A 68 -7.15 -17.41 -3.64
N ASP A 69 -8.16 -16.75 -3.10
CA ASP A 69 -9.35 -17.41 -2.54
C ASP A 69 -10.37 -17.76 -3.64
N PHE A 70 -10.61 -16.86 -4.59
CA PHE A 70 -11.53 -17.06 -5.73
C PHE A 70 -11.27 -16.06 -6.88
N GLY A 71 -11.68 -16.41 -8.11
CA GLY A 71 -11.60 -15.55 -9.30
C GLY A 71 -10.47 -15.89 -10.29
N LYS A 72 -10.21 -15.01 -11.25
CA LYS A 72 -9.12 -15.16 -12.23
C LYS A 72 -7.76 -14.96 -11.54
N PRO A 73 -6.71 -15.72 -11.87
CA PRO A 73 -5.36 -15.52 -11.33
C PRO A 73 -4.92 -14.04 -11.32
N SER A 74 -4.18 -13.59 -10.30
CA SER A 74 -3.77 -12.18 -10.20
C SER A 74 -3.07 -11.66 -11.45
N LYS A 75 -2.19 -12.49 -12.05
CA LYS A 75 -1.49 -12.18 -13.31
C LYS A 75 -2.40 -11.97 -14.52
N GLU A 76 -3.64 -12.45 -14.48
CA GLU A 76 -4.63 -12.21 -15.52
C GLU A 76 -5.39 -10.91 -15.30
N VAL A 77 -5.44 -10.37 -14.08
CA VAL A 77 -6.25 -9.19 -13.72
C VAL A 77 -5.40 -7.93 -13.57
N PHE A 78 -4.24 -8.05 -12.92
CA PHE A 78 -3.38 -6.92 -12.59
C PHE A 78 -2.24 -6.79 -13.60
N SER A 79 -2.08 -5.58 -14.15
CA SER A 79 -0.89 -5.23 -14.93
C SER A 79 0.30 -5.00 -14.00
N LYS A 80 1.52 -5.11 -14.54
CA LYS A 80 2.73 -4.71 -13.80
C LYS A 80 2.65 -3.22 -13.44
N VAL A 81 2.84 -2.90 -12.17
CA VAL A 81 2.83 -1.52 -11.68
C VAL A 81 4.14 -0.82 -12.07
N PRO A 82 4.09 0.40 -12.65
CA PRO A 82 5.27 1.24 -12.86
C PRO A 82 6.01 1.52 -11.55
N LYS A 83 7.36 1.49 -11.59
CA LYS A 83 8.18 1.60 -10.38
C LYS A 83 7.99 2.94 -9.68
N GLU A 84 7.84 4.02 -10.44
CA GLU A 84 7.57 5.37 -9.95
C GLU A 84 6.31 5.45 -9.09
N TYR A 85 5.27 4.66 -9.38
CA TYR A 85 4.03 4.66 -8.60
C TYR A 85 4.21 3.92 -7.28
N ILE A 86 5.01 2.86 -7.27
CA ILE A 86 5.39 2.13 -6.05
C ILE A 86 6.25 3.04 -5.15
N ILE A 87 7.19 3.79 -5.75
CA ILE A 87 8.02 4.75 -5.02
C ILE A 87 7.15 5.83 -4.40
N ASP A 88 6.28 6.47 -5.18
CA ASP A 88 5.40 7.53 -4.69
C ASP A 88 4.49 7.05 -3.55
N SER A 89 3.89 5.86 -3.70
CA SER A 89 3.09 5.22 -2.65
C SER A 89 3.85 5.05 -1.33
N ASN A 90 5.12 4.63 -1.36
CA ASN A 90 5.91 4.47 -0.13
C ASN A 90 6.57 5.78 0.35
N TYR A 91 6.66 6.79 -0.52
CA TYR A 91 7.27 8.07 -0.20
C TYR A 91 6.41 8.90 0.74
N SER A 92 5.09 8.90 0.58
CA SER A 92 4.17 9.58 1.51
C SER A 92 4.35 9.09 2.95
N ASP A 93 4.37 7.77 3.13
CA ASP A 93 4.63 7.08 4.39
C ASP A 93 5.96 7.52 5.04
N THR A 94 6.96 7.85 4.22
CA THR A 94 8.29 8.32 4.64
C THR A 94 8.27 9.80 5.04
N LEU A 95 7.50 10.64 4.34
CA LEU A 95 7.31 12.05 4.71
C LEU A 95 6.60 12.17 6.06
N ASP A 96 5.56 11.38 6.28
CA ASP A 96 4.81 11.38 7.54
C ASP A 96 5.69 11.01 8.74
N CYS A 97 6.74 10.19 8.52
CA CYS A 97 7.70 9.84 9.56
C CYS A 97 8.48 11.05 10.10
N VAL A 98 8.61 12.15 9.35
CA VAL A 98 9.34 13.35 9.81
C VAL A 98 8.68 13.93 11.07
N GLU A 99 7.36 13.90 11.12
CA GLU A 99 6.58 14.40 12.27
C GLU A 99 6.25 13.28 13.26
N GLU A 100 5.90 12.08 12.75
CA GLU A 100 5.40 10.99 13.57
C GLU A 100 6.47 10.17 14.30
N ILE A 101 7.76 10.35 14.02
CA ILE A 101 8.82 9.55 14.64
C ILE A 101 8.84 9.67 16.17
N VAL A 102 8.40 10.79 16.73
CA VAL A 102 8.32 10.99 18.19
C VAL A 102 7.20 10.14 18.80
N ASN A 103 6.06 10.05 18.12
CA ASN A 103 4.87 9.35 18.62
C ASN A 103 4.87 7.86 18.29
N ASN A 104 5.45 7.48 17.15
CA ASN A 104 5.43 6.13 16.61
C ASN A 104 6.78 5.72 15.98
N PRO A 105 7.88 5.71 16.77
CA PRO A 105 9.24 5.51 16.25
C PRO A 105 9.43 4.17 15.56
N VAL A 106 8.84 3.09 16.10
CA VAL A 106 8.98 1.75 15.52
C VAL A 106 8.32 1.66 14.16
N TYR A 107 7.11 2.22 14.00
CA TYR A 107 6.44 2.28 12.71
C TYR A 107 7.28 3.05 11.69
N CYS A 108 7.79 4.21 12.09
CA CYS A 108 8.55 5.10 11.23
C CYS A 108 9.85 4.44 10.76
N ILE A 109 10.66 3.92 11.70
CA ILE A 109 11.93 3.26 11.38
C ILE A 109 11.71 2.09 10.42
N LEU A 110 10.71 1.24 10.65
CA LEU A 110 10.46 0.10 9.77
C LEU A 110 9.97 0.52 8.38
N ASN A 111 9.20 1.61 8.27
CA ASN A 111 8.80 2.20 6.99
C ASN A 111 10.01 2.74 6.21
N LEU A 112 10.90 3.45 6.90
CA LEU A 112 12.15 3.96 6.31
C LEU A 112 13.05 2.82 5.82
N CYS A 113 13.19 1.75 6.62
CA CYS A 113 13.98 0.58 6.24
C CYS A 113 13.45 -0.10 4.97
N ARG A 114 12.14 -0.37 4.89
CA ARG A 114 11.56 -1.00 3.68
C ARG A 114 11.63 -0.07 2.46
N PHE A 115 11.47 1.23 2.66
CA PHE A 115 11.58 2.20 1.57
C PHE A 115 13.02 2.26 1.04
N TYR A 116 14.02 2.23 1.93
CA TYR A 116 15.41 2.17 1.52
C TYR A 116 15.73 0.90 0.70
N ALA A 117 15.18 -0.25 1.10
CA ALA A 117 15.29 -1.50 0.34
C ALA A 117 14.68 -1.39 -1.07
N LEU A 118 13.52 -0.75 -1.19
CA LEU A 118 12.87 -0.49 -2.49
C LEU A 118 13.74 0.38 -3.39
N ILE A 119 14.29 1.48 -2.86
CA ILE A 119 15.08 2.42 -3.65
C ILE A 119 16.42 1.79 -4.06
N ARG A 120 17.11 1.14 -3.13
CA ARG A 120 18.47 0.64 -3.34
C ARG A 120 18.51 -0.66 -4.15
N ASP A 121 17.64 -1.61 -3.81
CA ASP A 121 17.72 -3.00 -4.28
C ASP A 121 16.48 -3.43 -5.08
N ASP A 122 15.51 -2.53 -5.31
CA ASP A 122 14.23 -2.83 -5.99
C ASP A 122 13.38 -3.88 -5.26
N LEU A 123 13.53 -3.96 -3.92
CA LEU A 123 12.84 -4.95 -3.10
C LEU A 123 11.55 -4.38 -2.48
N THR A 124 10.42 -5.05 -2.73
CA THR A 124 9.15 -4.76 -2.04
C THR A 124 9.02 -5.67 -0.83
N LEU A 125 9.24 -5.11 0.37
CA LEU A 125 9.32 -5.88 1.61
C LEU A 125 8.21 -5.49 2.60
N SER A 126 7.83 -6.46 3.43
CA SER A 126 7.05 -6.17 4.64
C SER A 126 7.86 -5.25 5.58
N LYS A 127 7.19 -4.57 6.52
CA LYS A 127 7.87 -3.77 7.55
C LYS A 127 8.92 -4.59 8.31
N TYR A 128 8.58 -5.84 8.64
CA TYR A 128 9.48 -6.75 9.35
C TYR A 128 10.69 -7.16 8.51
N ASP A 129 10.46 -7.55 7.26
CA ASP A 129 11.55 -7.98 6.36
C ASP A 129 12.42 -6.80 5.92
N GLY A 130 11.85 -5.60 5.77
CA GLY A 130 12.61 -4.37 5.54
C GLY A 130 13.55 -4.05 6.69
N GLY A 131 13.10 -4.23 7.94
CA GLY A 131 13.95 -4.08 9.12
C GLY A 131 15.09 -5.10 9.16
N LYS A 132 14.80 -6.37 8.85
CA LYS A 132 15.86 -7.41 8.73
C LYS A 132 16.87 -7.08 7.65
N TRP A 133 16.38 -6.75 6.46
CA TRP A 133 17.22 -6.36 5.34
C TRP A 133 18.12 -5.19 5.76
N ALA A 134 17.60 -4.17 6.44
CA ALA A 134 18.39 -3.04 6.88
C ALA A 134 19.51 -3.43 7.86
N LEU A 135 19.26 -4.34 8.80
CA LEU A 135 20.30 -4.84 9.72
C LEU A 135 21.45 -5.56 9.00
N GLU A 136 21.16 -6.25 7.90
CA GLU A 136 22.16 -6.97 7.11
C GLU A 136 22.91 -6.07 6.12
N ASN A 137 22.35 -4.90 5.81
CA ASN A 137 22.72 -4.10 4.65
C ASN A 137 23.06 -2.64 4.93
N MET A 138 22.79 -2.15 6.14
CA MET A 138 23.17 -0.80 6.61
C MET A 138 24.32 -0.94 7.58
N ASN A 139 25.46 -0.34 7.25
CA ASN A 139 26.62 -0.33 8.14
C ASN A 139 26.30 0.52 9.38
N SER A 140 26.50 -0.06 10.56
CA SER A 140 26.60 0.68 11.81
C SER A 140 28.01 1.25 11.91
N ASN A 141 28.21 2.46 11.42
CA ASN A 141 29.38 3.27 11.78
C ASN A 141 29.15 3.94 13.14
#